data_AF-A0A3Q1FHW4-F1
#
_entry.id   AF-A0A3Q1FHW4-F1
#
_cell.length_a   1.000
_cell.length_b   1.000
_cell.length_c   1.000
_cell.angle_alpha   90.00
_cell.angle_beta   90.00
_cell.angle_gamma   90.00
#
_symmetry.space_group_name_H-M   'P 1'
#
loop_
_entity.id
_entity.type
_entity.pdbx_description
1 polymer ?
#
loop_
_entity_poly.entity_id
_entity_poly.type
_entity_poly.pdbx_seq_one_letter_code
_entity_poly.pdbx_strand_id
1 'polypeptide(L)'
;MMSRSPERISSYRRHFDGSLASVSGCQVRVSSPSPTRRENRHRSVSFTRVGSGTGSGRRTLSSKSRMTGAVSLETLYFGMSMGLGPKLDLDAAAAENQAFMLTRSNERQEMVALNDRLAVYIEKVRTLESHNKLLESQIEALKSRHVRPSGLRQLYEAQLKELRREAEQMKNQRDVTAAAKEATLGRLELLKTKHGEAVEARRRTEENMEALRPEVDKATSARIALEKQLENLEAEEVFLQRVHKEEIEDLMQQISSSVCKVDQSFGLPDLSSALRQIQTQYDGIAARNLQEIDSWYRSKFQNLNDASAKHAQSIRSLREQIAAYKKDILSKERELDSLKTRNEYLEAQIRDVVLKNKKEEEDIQVRVEAIKLDLKVTKEKIALLLKEYQDLLNLKMSLEIEIITYRKLIEGEDSRLSSLVHQLPLDGGLRLTSSVTSASASTSALLSASDSSDPKMDPGPRELLNSVEKPPGQVTIMFLLLVFPPLSPRTVKTDDDRYESDTQERTFTISGAAAATDEE
;
A
#
# COMPACT_ATOMS: atom_id res chain seq x y z
N MET A 1 -47.15 -50.47 -41.67
CA MET A 1 -47.52 -50.22 -40.25
C MET A 1 -46.64 -49.08 -39.76
N MET A 2 -47.18 -47.88 -39.57
CA MET A 2 -47.82 -47.40 -38.33
C MET A 2 -46.80 -47.40 -37.18
N SER A 3 -46.14 -46.27 -36.86
CA SER A 3 -46.64 -45.11 -36.07
C SER A 3 -46.79 -45.45 -34.57
N ARG A 4 -46.42 -44.63 -33.57
CA ARG A 4 -46.42 -43.15 -33.48
C ARG A 4 -45.36 -42.60 -32.49
N SER A 5 -44.92 -41.37 -32.70
CA SER A 5 -44.77 -40.37 -31.61
C SER A 5 -46.00 -39.44 -31.69
N PRO A 6 -46.45 -38.78 -30.61
CA PRO A 6 -45.84 -37.51 -30.15
C PRO A 6 -45.78 -37.46 -28.59
N GLU A 7 -45.36 -36.40 -27.86
CA GLU A 7 -45.91 -35.04 -27.81
C GLU A 7 -44.92 -33.97 -27.29
N ARG A 8 -45.22 -32.71 -27.64
CA ARG A 8 -44.62 -31.50 -27.09
C ARG A 8 -45.73 -30.69 -26.43
N ILE A 9 -45.39 -29.90 -25.40
CA ILE A 9 -46.18 -28.75 -24.97
C ILE A 9 -45.14 -27.63 -24.72
N SER A 10 -45.04 -26.63 -25.62
CA SER A 10 -45.67 -25.30 -25.52
C SER A 10 -45.26 -24.55 -24.23
N SER A 11 -44.40 -23.53 -24.20
CA SER A 11 -44.26 -22.27 -24.98
C SER A 11 -44.98 -21.06 -24.37
N TYR A 12 -44.25 -19.93 -24.39
CA TYR A 12 -44.75 -18.54 -24.53
C TYR A 12 -44.96 -17.70 -23.26
N ARG A 13 -44.06 -16.72 -23.07
CA ARG A 13 -44.48 -15.35 -22.74
C ARG A 13 -43.58 -14.37 -23.50
N ARG A 14 -44.15 -13.68 -24.49
CA ARG A 14 -43.53 -12.49 -25.09
C ARG A 14 -44.00 -11.26 -24.33
N HIS A 15 -43.09 -10.30 -24.15
CA HIS A 15 -43.47 -8.89 -24.13
C HIS A 15 -42.71 -8.19 -25.25
N PHE A 16 -43.45 -7.43 -26.06
CA PHE A 16 -42.89 -6.44 -26.96
C PHE A 16 -42.63 -5.17 -26.14
N ASP A 17 -41.52 -4.49 -26.40
CA ASP A 17 -41.66 -3.12 -26.88
C ASP A 17 -40.48 -2.75 -27.78
N GLY A 18 -40.75 -1.90 -28.77
CA GLY A 18 -39.77 -1.51 -29.78
C GLY A 18 -39.26 -0.10 -29.57
N SER A 19 -38.02 0.16 -29.97
CA SER A 19 -37.63 1.51 -30.40
C SER A 19 -36.69 1.42 -31.59
N LEU A 20 -36.86 2.37 -32.51
CA LEU A 20 -36.28 2.35 -33.84
C LEU A 20 -34.87 2.97 -33.87
N ALA A 21 -34.04 2.39 -34.73
CA ALA A 21 -33.00 3.03 -35.54
C ALA A 21 -32.20 4.22 -34.97
N SER A 22 -30.87 4.06 -34.96
CA SER A 22 -30.02 5.06 -35.62
C SER A 22 -28.79 4.40 -36.26
N VAL A 23 -28.59 4.65 -37.55
CA VAL A 23 -27.40 4.27 -38.32
C VAL A 23 -26.76 5.55 -38.84
N SER A 24 -25.55 5.85 -38.34
CA SER A 24 -24.48 6.69 -38.91
C SER A 24 -23.46 6.97 -37.80
N GLY A 25 -22.16 7.06 -38.03
CA GLY A 25 -21.38 6.99 -39.27
C GLY A 25 -19.94 7.44 -38.99
N CYS A 26 -19.15 7.67 -40.05
CA CYS A 26 -17.84 8.36 -40.03
C CYS A 26 -16.60 7.61 -39.50
N GLN A 27 -15.96 6.91 -40.44
CA GLN A 27 -14.60 7.20 -40.93
C GLN A 27 -13.39 7.17 -39.97
N VAL A 28 -12.59 6.13 -40.21
CA VAL A 28 -11.13 6.06 -40.09
C VAL A 28 -10.44 7.34 -40.59
N ARG A 29 -9.48 7.85 -39.83
CA ARG A 29 -8.31 8.58 -40.36
C ARG A 29 -7.01 8.06 -39.76
N VAL A 30 -5.98 8.03 -40.60
CA VAL A 30 -4.67 7.41 -40.36
C VAL A 30 -3.70 8.40 -39.74
N SER A 31 -2.90 7.96 -38.77
CA SER A 31 -1.67 8.62 -38.33
C SER A 31 -0.64 7.59 -37.84
N SER A 32 0.43 7.38 -38.60
CA SER A 32 1.62 6.64 -38.16
C SER A 32 2.57 7.56 -37.36
N PRO A 33 3.45 7.00 -36.52
CA PRO A 33 4.87 7.36 -36.69
C PRO A 33 5.83 6.17 -36.60
N SER A 34 6.95 6.31 -37.31
CA SER A 34 8.04 5.34 -37.45
C SER A 34 9.05 5.39 -36.28
N PRO A 35 9.94 4.39 -36.13
CA PRO A 35 10.70 4.17 -34.89
C PRO A 35 12.08 4.83 -34.86
N THR A 36 12.68 4.94 -33.68
CA THR A 36 14.10 5.27 -33.50
C THR A 36 14.88 4.18 -32.76
N ARG A 37 16.19 4.16 -33.04
CA ARG A 37 17.10 3.01 -32.96
C ARG A 37 18.11 3.21 -31.81
N ARG A 38 18.35 2.14 -31.02
CA ARG A 38 19.49 2.05 -30.09
C ARG A 38 20.82 2.01 -30.85
N GLU A 39 21.89 2.54 -30.25
CA GLU A 39 23.13 1.75 -30.08
C GLU A 39 24.00 2.20 -28.89
N ASN A 40 24.96 1.34 -28.54
CA ASN A 40 25.73 1.30 -27.28
C ASN A 40 27.21 1.71 -27.46
N ARG A 41 27.93 1.88 -26.33
CA ARG A 41 29.37 1.65 -26.01
C ARG A 41 29.86 2.79 -25.08
N HIS A 42 30.80 2.65 -24.12
CA HIS A 42 31.96 1.77 -23.85
C HIS A 42 32.05 1.46 -22.33
N ARG A 43 32.47 0.28 -21.81
CA ARG A 43 33.77 -0.44 -21.79
C ARG A 43 34.71 -0.14 -20.60
N SER A 44 34.45 -0.80 -19.46
CA SER A 44 35.36 -1.67 -18.65
C SER A 44 36.74 -1.23 -18.10
N VAL A 45 37.18 -2.01 -17.08
CA VAL A 45 38.55 -2.19 -16.50
C VAL A 45 38.89 -1.22 -15.34
N SER A 46 38.74 -1.56 -14.05
CA SER A 46 39.38 -2.60 -13.19
C SER A 46 40.83 -2.29 -12.75
N PHE A 47 41.14 -2.30 -11.44
CA PHE A 47 42.11 -3.23 -10.76
C PHE A 47 42.50 -2.84 -9.30
N THR A 48 42.43 -3.82 -8.35
CA THR A 48 43.34 -4.07 -7.17
C THR A 48 43.62 -3.02 -6.07
N ARG A 49 44.06 -3.36 -4.84
CA ARG A 49 44.01 -4.54 -3.90
C ARG A 49 44.73 -4.13 -2.59
N VAL A 50 44.37 -4.76 -1.44
CA VAL A 50 45.25 -5.06 -0.26
C VAL A 50 45.84 -3.84 0.51
N GLY A 51 46.06 -3.83 1.83
CA GLY A 51 45.81 -4.75 2.95
C GLY A 51 45.94 -3.96 4.28
N SER A 52 45.23 -4.28 5.36
CA SER A 52 45.52 -5.33 6.36
C SER A 52 46.62 -4.99 7.39
N GLY A 53 46.31 -5.16 8.69
CA GLY A 53 47.22 -5.03 9.85
C GLY A 53 46.80 -3.92 10.84
N THR A 54 46.06 -4.16 11.93
CA THR A 54 46.48 -4.74 13.25
C THR A 54 47.62 -3.96 13.94
N GLY A 55 47.51 -3.48 15.20
CA GLY A 55 46.43 -3.57 16.20
C GLY A 55 46.79 -2.81 17.51
N SER A 56 46.05 -3.07 18.60
CA SER A 56 46.27 -2.74 20.04
C SER A 56 47.37 -1.74 20.50
N GLY A 57 47.17 -0.85 21.49
CA GLY A 57 46.00 -0.61 22.37
C GLY A 57 46.42 -0.01 23.74
N ARG A 58 45.44 0.49 24.52
CA ARG A 58 45.54 1.15 25.87
C ARG A 58 46.25 2.53 25.88
N ARG A 59 45.73 3.62 26.49
CA ARG A 59 45.16 3.90 27.84
C ARG A 59 46.23 3.80 28.95
N THR A 60 46.47 4.79 29.84
CA THR A 60 45.72 6.02 30.23
C THR A 60 46.62 7.05 30.96
N LEU A 61 46.15 8.31 30.99
CA LEU A 61 46.11 9.27 32.13
C LEU A 61 46.37 8.67 33.55
N SER A 62 46.76 9.39 34.61
CA SER A 62 47.18 10.78 34.91
C SER A 62 47.40 10.85 36.44
N SER A 63 48.37 11.62 36.96
CA SER A 63 48.16 12.34 38.23
C SER A 63 49.17 13.47 38.46
N LYS A 64 48.73 14.48 39.21
CA LYS A 64 49.52 15.62 39.70
C LYS A 64 49.98 15.35 41.14
N SER A 65 51.05 16.00 41.59
CA SER A 65 50.90 16.89 42.76
C SER A 65 52.00 17.95 42.82
N ARG A 66 51.70 19.02 43.57
CA ARG A 66 52.64 20.09 43.95
C ARG A 66 53.54 19.61 45.09
N MET A 67 54.65 20.32 45.33
CA MET A 67 54.80 21.07 46.58
C MET A 67 55.89 22.16 46.46
N THR A 68 55.75 23.19 47.30
CA THR A 68 56.64 24.33 47.42
C THR A 68 57.62 24.13 48.58
N GLY A 69 58.85 24.62 48.46
CA GLY A 69 59.78 24.70 49.59
C GLY A 69 60.95 25.63 49.28
N ALA A 70 61.16 26.63 50.13
CA ALA A 70 62.33 27.50 50.11
C ALA A 70 62.96 27.48 51.51
N VAL A 71 64.29 27.36 51.58
CA VAL A 71 65.10 27.61 52.78
C VAL A 71 66.45 28.18 52.36
N SER A 72 67.06 28.94 53.28
CA SER A 72 68.26 29.76 53.11
C SER A 72 69.46 29.14 53.86
N LEU A 73 70.51 29.95 54.11
CA LEU A 73 71.70 29.71 54.97
C LEU A 73 72.82 28.96 54.23
N GLU A 74 73.96 29.56 53.81
CA GLU A 74 74.97 30.45 54.43
C GLU A 74 76.08 29.70 55.21
N THR A 75 77.26 30.31 55.32
CA THR A 75 78.38 29.97 56.25
C THR A 75 79.30 28.78 55.93
N LEU A 76 80.61 29.07 55.84
CA LEU A 76 81.76 28.48 56.58
C LEU A 76 83.07 28.96 55.90
N TYR A 77 83.81 29.92 56.46
CA TYR A 77 84.77 29.89 57.58
C TYR A 77 86.22 29.46 57.25
N PHE A 78 87.08 30.48 57.37
CA PHE A 78 88.51 30.54 57.72
C PHE A 78 89.25 29.25 58.16
N GLY A 79 90.51 29.11 57.70
CA GLY A 79 91.50 28.18 58.27
C GLY A 79 92.93 28.67 58.01
N MET A 80 93.69 28.95 59.09
CA MET A 80 95.08 29.43 59.03
C MET A 80 96.07 28.27 59.12
N SER A 81 97.27 28.40 58.54
CA SER A 81 98.48 27.76 59.08
C SER A 81 99.75 28.52 58.71
N MET A 82 100.73 28.48 59.60
CA MET A 82 102.04 29.14 59.51
C MET A 82 103.14 28.09 59.35
N GLY A 83 104.25 28.43 58.67
CA GLY A 83 105.54 27.77 58.93
C GLY A 83 106.37 27.37 57.71
N LEU A 84 107.53 28.03 57.58
CA LEU A 84 108.79 27.62 56.94
C LEU A 84 108.77 27.14 55.47
N GLY A 85 109.58 27.81 54.64
CA GLY A 85 109.78 27.49 53.22
C GLY A 85 110.59 26.21 52.95
N PRO A 86 110.91 25.96 51.66
CA PRO A 86 111.86 26.82 50.97
C PRO A 86 111.31 27.52 49.72
N LYS A 87 111.99 28.62 49.35
CA LYS A 87 111.84 29.43 48.11
C LYS A 87 110.92 28.85 47.03
N LEU A 88 109.64 29.23 47.10
CA LEU A 88 108.72 29.23 45.96
C LEU A 88 108.38 30.68 45.64
N ASP A 89 108.16 30.95 44.37
CA ASP A 89 108.14 32.30 43.80
C ASP A 89 106.86 33.07 44.21
N LEU A 90 107.00 34.03 45.12
CA LEU A 90 105.85 34.72 45.74
C LEU A 90 105.11 35.64 44.76
N ASP A 91 105.79 36.19 43.76
CA ASP A 91 105.14 36.98 42.71
C ASP A 91 104.32 36.10 41.76
N ALA A 92 104.75 34.85 41.51
CA ALA A 92 103.97 33.88 40.73
C ALA A 92 102.68 33.48 41.45
N ALA A 93 102.75 33.18 42.76
CA ALA A 93 101.57 32.83 43.55
C ALA A 93 100.59 34.01 43.74
N ALA A 94 101.08 35.24 43.82
CA ALA A 94 100.23 36.44 43.87
C ALA A 94 99.52 36.71 42.53
N ALA A 95 100.22 36.54 41.40
CA ALA A 95 99.64 36.64 40.07
C ALA A 95 98.60 35.53 39.81
N GLU A 96 98.88 34.29 40.23
CA GLU A 96 97.95 33.15 40.11
C GLU A 96 96.67 33.37 40.94
N ASN A 97 96.77 33.96 42.14
CA ASN A 97 95.61 34.27 42.97
C ASN A 97 94.78 35.45 42.40
N GLN A 98 95.42 36.47 41.82
CA GLN A 98 94.70 37.51 41.07
C GLN A 98 93.99 36.95 39.83
N ALA A 99 94.65 36.06 39.08
CA ALA A 99 94.03 35.36 37.95
C ALA A 99 92.84 34.51 38.42
N PHE A 100 92.96 33.75 39.50
CA PHE A 100 91.87 32.96 40.08
C PHE A 100 90.68 33.84 40.52
N MET A 101 90.94 34.99 41.15
CA MET A 101 89.89 35.94 41.53
C MET A 101 89.21 36.57 40.31
N LEU A 102 89.94 36.85 39.22
CA LEU A 102 89.37 37.31 37.96
C LEU A 102 88.50 36.21 37.32
N THR A 103 88.99 34.98 37.20
CA THR A 103 88.22 33.83 36.69
C THR A 103 86.95 33.62 37.49
N ARG A 104 87.03 33.60 38.83
CA ARG A 104 85.85 33.47 39.71
C ARG A 104 84.89 34.66 39.59
N SER A 105 85.40 35.86 39.30
CA SER A 105 84.54 37.03 39.05
C SER A 105 83.84 36.95 37.69
N ASN A 106 84.50 36.41 36.67
CA ASN A 106 83.95 36.17 35.34
C ASN A 106 82.91 35.05 35.38
N GLU A 107 83.21 33.90 36.00
CA GLU A 107 82.25 32.82 36.27
C GLU A 107 81.01 33.33 37.02
N ARG A 108 81.21 34.24 37.99
CA ARG A 108 80.09 34.89 38.69
C ARG A 108 79.27 35.80 37.77
N GLN A 109 79.90 36.54 36.86
CA GLN A 109 79.19 37.38 35.88
C GLN A 109 78.45 36.52 34.84
N GLU A 110 79.04 35.42 34.37
CA GLU A 110 78.39 34.44 33.50
C GLU A 110 77.19 33.78 34.19
N MET A 111 77.32 33.40 35.45
CA MET A 111 76.20 32.88 36.25
C MET A 111 75.11 33.94 36.48
N VAL A 112 75.45 35.23 36.61
CA VAL A 112 74.46 36.32 36.65
C VAL A 112 73.76 36.45 35.29
N ALA A 113 74.49 36.53 34.19
CA ALA A 113 73.92 36.64 32.84
C ALA A 113 73.05 35.41 32.46
N LEU A 114 73.45 34.21 32.89
CA LEU A 114 72.67 32.99 32.72
C LEU A 114 71.40 33.03 33.59
N ASN A 115 71.49 33.49 34.84
CA ASN A 115 70.33 33.66 35.72
C ASN A 115 69.36 34.74 35.20
N ASP A 116 69.85 35.85 34.65
CA ASP A 116 69.03 36.88 34.02
C ASP A 116 68.30 36.33 32.78
N ARG A 117 69.00 35.53 31.95
CA ARG A 117 68.40 34.83 30.81
C ARG A 117 67.39 33.77 31.26
N LEU A 118 67.64 33.05 32.35
CA LEU A 118 66.69 32.12 32.96
C LEU A 118 65.48 32.85 33.53
N ALA A 119 65.64 34.03 34.14
CA ALA A 119 64.54 34.87 34.60
C ALA A 119 63.64 35.30 33.41
N VAL A 120 64.23 35.71 32.28
CA VAL A 120 63.48 35.99 31.04
C VAL A 120 62.75 34.74 30.52
N TYR A 121 63.36 33.56 30.56
CA TYR A 121 62.66 32.32 30.17
C TYR A 121 61.55 31.92 31.15
N ILE A 122 61.74 32.08 32.46
CA ILE A 122 60.71 31.84 33.49
C ILE A 122 59.53 32.79 33.27
N GLU A 123 59.79 34.07 32.96
CA GLU A 123 58.73 35.03 32.67
C GLU A 123 58.04 34.73 31.33
N LYS A 124 58.77 34.21 30.33
CA LYS A 124 58.17 33.70 29.10
C LYS A 124 57.30 32.46 29.32
N VAL A 125 57.70 31.55 30.21
CA VAL A 125 56.88 30.38 30.61
C VAL A 125 55.65 30.83 31.38
N ARG A 126 55.77 31.73 32.36
CA ARG A 126 54.62 32.31 33.10
C ARG A 126 53.63 33.00 32.19
N THR A 127 54.09 33.81 31.24
CA THR A 127 53.22 34.46 30.27
C THR A 127 52.54 33.43 29.36
N LEU A 128 53.26 32.44 28.83
CA LEU A 128 52.65 31.36 28.02
C LEU A 128 51.64 30.51 28.81
N GLU A 129 51.94 30.16 30.07
CA GLU A 129 50.99 29.48 30.96
C GLU A 129 49.74 30.31 31.21
N SER A 130 49.88 31.63 31.39
CA SER A 130 48.75 32.55 31.56
C SER A 130 47.88 32.60 30.29
N HIS A 131 48.51 32.64 29.11
CA HIS A 131 47.79 32.58 27.83
C HIS A 131 47.09 31.22 27.63
N ASN A 132 47.74 30.11 27.96
CA ASN A 132 47.11 28.78 27.88
C ASN A 132 45.92 28.65 28.83
N LYS A 133 46.03 29.11 30.09
CA LYS A 133 44.90 29.13 31.04
C LYS A 133 43.73 29.99 30.52
N LEU A 134 44.03 31.12 29.88
CA LEU A 134 43.02 31.96 29.24
C LEU A 134 42.34 31.23 28.07
N LEU A 135 43.10 30.59 27.18
CA LEU A 135 42.57 29.81 26.06
C LEU A 135 41.74 28.60 26.53
N GLU A 136 42.18 27.90 27.57
CA GLU A 136 41.42 26.82 28.22
C GLU A 136 40.07 27.34 28.73
N SER A 137 40.04 28.45 29.47
CA SER A 137 38.80 29.05 29.96
C SER A 137 37.87 29.53 28.82
N GLN A 138 38.43 30.04 27.72
CA GLN A 138 37.66 30.45 26.54
C GLN A 138 37.05 29.22 25.84
N ILE A 139 37.80 28.12 25.74
CA ILE A 139 37.31 26.84 25.19
C ILE A 139 36.20 26.26 26.07
N GLU A 140 36.32 26.31 27.39
CA GLU A 140 35.27 25.85 28.32
C GLU A 140 34.01 26.73 28.26
N ALA A 141 34.17 28.06 28.16
CA ALA A 141 33.06 29.00 27.96
C ALA A 141 32.35 28.76 26.62
N LEU A 142 33.09 28.52 25.53
CA LEU A 142 32.51 28.21 24.23
C LEU A 142 31.83 26.83 24.23
N LYS A 143 32.43 25.80 24.82
CA LYS A 143 31.82 24.46 24.95
C LYS A 143 30.53 24.52 25.76
N SER A 144 30.52 25.15 26.93
CA SER A 144 29.31 25.28 27.76
C SER A 144 28.19 26.06 27.07
N ARG A 145 28.54 27.09 26.27
CA ARG A 145 27.59 27.83 25.42
C ARG A 145 26.97 26.98 24.28
N HIS A 146 27.71 26.03 23.71
CA HIS A 146 27.21 25.15 22.64
C HIS A 146 26.53 23.87 23.17
N VAL A 147 26.95 23.38 24.34
CA VAL A 147 26.35 22.19 24.99
C VAL A 147 25.00 22.51 25.61
N ARG A 148 24.77 23.74 26.08
CA ARG A 148 23.40 24.20 26.36
C ARG A 148 22.70 24.47 25.02
N PRO A 149 21.64 23.72 24.65
CA PRO A 149 20.88 24.06 23.46
C PRO A 149 20.29 25.45 23.69
N SER A 150 20.48 26.37 22.74
CA SER A 150 19.90 27.71 22.84
C SER A 150 18.40 27.61 23.08
N GLY A 151 17.82 28.52 23.88
CA GLY A 151 16.39 28.44 24.22
C GLY A 151 15.49 28.35 22.97
N LEU A 152 15.89 29.06 21.91
CA LEU A 152 15.28 28.98 20.59
C LEU A 152 15.30 27.57 19.97
N ARG A 153 16.43 26.86 20.06
CA ARG A 153 16.53 25.46 19.61
C ARG A 153 15.61 24.53 20.41
N GLN A 154 15.51 24.73 21.73
CA GLN A 154 14.61 23.92 22.57
C GLN A 154 13.13 24.17 22.23
N LEU A 155 12.76 25.42 21.94
CA LEU A 155 11.41 25.78 21.50
C LEU A 155 11.07 25.13 20.16
N TYR A 156 11.96 25.18 19.17
CA TYR A 156 11.74 24.50 17.89
C TYR A 156 11.74 22.97 18.02
N GLU A 157 12.61 22.38 18.85
CA GLU A 157 12.57 20.93 19.12
C GLU A 157 11.27 20.51 19.83
N ALA A 158 10.69 21.35 20.68
CA ALA A 158 9.38 21.12 21.30
C ALA A 158 8.24 21.23 20.28
N GLN A 159 8.20 22.29 19.46
CA GLN A 159 7.22 22.44 18.37
C GLN A 159 7.29 21.27 17.37
N LEU A 160 8.49 20.84 16.99
CA LEU A 160 8.69 19.72 16.06
C LEU A 160 8.24 18.38 16.66
N LYS A 161 8.35 18.19 17.98
CA LYS A 161 7.78 17.03 18.69
C LYS A 161 6.25 17.09 18.70
N GLU A 162 5.67 18.25 18.96
CA GLU A 162 4.22 18.41 18.98
C GLU A 162 3.60 18.18 17.60
N LEU A 163 4.16 18.78 16.54
CA LEU A 163 3.72 18.54 15.16
C LEU A 163 3.85 17.07 14.73
N ARG A 164 4.87 16.34 15.24
CA ARG A 164 4.98 14.89 15.02
C ARG A 164 3.89 14.12 15.76
N ARG A 165 3.61 14.48 17.02
CA ARG A 165 2.53 13.89 17.83
C ARG A 165 1.17 14.10 17.18
N GLU A 166 0.91 15.29 16.65
CA GLU A 166 -0.30 15.62 15.88
C GLU A 166 -0.37 14.80 14.57
N ALA A 167 0.72 14.71 13.81
CA ALA A 167 0.76 13.90 12.59
C ALA A 167 0.51 12.41 12.86
N GLU A 168 1.07 11.85 13.93
CA GLU A 168 0.81 10.47 14.38
C GLU A 168 -0.65 10.30 14.84
N GLN A 169 -1.21 11.26 15.58
CA GLN A 169 -2.62 11.25 15.99
C GLN A 169 -3.56 11.28 14.78
N MET A 170 -3.31 12.17 13.81
CA MET A 170 -4.11 12.26 12.57
C MET A 170 -3.99 11.00 11.71
N LYS A 171 -2.79 10.40 11.64
CA LYS A 171 -2.60 9.09 10.98
C LYS A 171 -3.43 8.01 11.66
N ASN A 172 -3.35 7.89 12.99
CA ASN A 172 -4.10 6.88 13.75
C ASN A 172 -5.63 7.07 13.58
N GLN A 173 -6.12 8.31 13.60
CA GLN A 173 -7.54 8.61 13.33
C GLN A 173 -7.95 8.23 11.90
N ARG A 174 -7.12 8.52 10.89
CA ARG A 174 -7.35 8.11 9.50
C ARG A 174 -7.38 6.58 9.37
N ASP A 175 -6.45 5.89 10.00
CA ASP A 175 -6.33 4.43 9.88
C ASP A 175 -7.51 3.72 10.60
N VAL A 176 -7.97 4.24 11.75
CA VAL A 176 -9.19 3.77 12.44
C VAL A 176 -10.46 4.04 11.62
N THR A 177 -10.59 5.24 11.02
CA THR A 177 -11.76 5.58 10.19
C THR A 177 -11.79 4.81 8.87
N ALA A 178 -10.63 4.49 8.30
CA ALA A 178 -10.52 3.58 7.16
C ALA A 178 -10.99 2.16 7.51
N ALA A 179 -10.52 1.58 8.62
CA ALA A 179 -10.95 0.27 9.08
C ALA A 179 -12.47 0.21 9.38
N ALA A 180 -13.03 1.27 9.99
CA ALA A 180 -14.47 1.37 10.23
C ALA A 180 -15.28 1.47 8.91
N LYS A 181 -14.75 2.18 7.91
CA LYS A 181 -15.34 2.23 6.56
C LYS A 181 -15.31 0.86 5.88
N GLU A 182 -14.19 0.13 5.94
CA GLU A 182 -14.07 -1.21 5.38
C GLU A 182 -15.03 -2.21 6.06
N ALA A 183 -15.12 -2.19 7.39
CA ALA A 183 -16.05 -3.03 8.14
C ALA A 183 -17.54 -2.72 7.81
N THR A 184 -17.88 -1.44 7.62
CA THR A 184 -19.25 -1.05 7.23
C THR A 184 -19.58 -1.39 5.78
N LEU A 185 -18.62 -1.30 4.86
CA LEU A 185 -18.76 -1.78 3.48
C LEU A 185 -18.95 -3.29 3.43
N GLY A 186 -18.12 -4.08 4.12
CA GLY A 186 -18.29 -5.53 4.19
C GLY A 186 -19.65 -5.96 4.77
N ARG A 187 -20.15 -5.26 5.81
CA ARG A 187 -21.51 -5.49 6.32
C ARG A 187 -22.60 -5.15 5.31
N LEU A 188 -22.41 -4.10 4.52
CA LEU A 188 -23.34 -3.68 3.47
C LEU A 188 -23.34 -4.66 2.28
N GLU A 189 -22.19 -5.24 1.93
CA GLU A 189 -22.09 -6.30 0.92
C GLU A 189 -22.80 -7.59 1.39
N LEU A 190 -22.56 -8.03 2.62
CA LEU A 190 -23.26 -9.17 3.23
C LEU A 190 -24.79 -8.95 3.34
N LEU A 191 -25.24 -7.70 3.49
CA LEU A 191 -26.67 -7.38 3.46
C LEU A 191 -27.23 -7.43 2.03
N LYS A 192 -26.47 -6.95 1.03
CA LYS A 192 -26.84 -7.03 -0.38
C LYS A 192 -26.93 -8.48 -0.88
N THR A 193 -25.99 -9.36 -0.51
CA THR A 193 -26.06 -10.78 -0.90
C THR A 193 -27.28 -11.45 -0.29
N LYS A 194 -27.50 -11.30 1.01
CA LYS A 194 -28.70 -11.83 1.70
C LYS A 194 -30.01 -11.28 1.13
N HIS A 195 -30.05 -10.01 0.74
CA HIS A 195 -31.22 -9.43 0.07
C HIS A 195 -31.44 -10.08 -1.31
N GLY A 196 -30.40 -10.26 -2.11
CA GLY A 196 -30.47 -10.97 -3.39
C GLY A 196 -30.94 -12.42 -3.23
N GLU A 197 -30.41 -13.15 -2.25
CA GLU A 197 -30.84 -14.51 -1.90
C GLU A 197 -32.33 -14.55 -1.51
N ALA A 198 -32.80 -13.60 -0.72
CA ALA A 198 -34.21 -13.50 -0.31
C ALA A 198 -35.14 -13.14 -1.49
N VAL A 199 -34.73 -12.24 -2.39
CA VAL A 199 -35.46 -11.92 -3.62
C VAL A 199 -35.55 -13.15 -4.54
N GLU A 200 -34.46 -13.89 -4.70
CA GLU A 200 -34.44 -15.12 -5.48
C GLU A 200 -35.25 -16.25 -4.83
N ALA A 201 -35.27 -16.35 -3.50
CA ALA A 201 -36.14 -17.29 -2.78
C ALA A 201 -37.61 -16.93 -3.00
N ARG A 202 -37.97 -15.65 -2.87
CA ARG A 202 -39.32 -15.13 -3.16
C ARG A 202 -39.73 -15.41 -4.60
N ARG A 203 -38.87 -15.12 -5.59
CA ARG A 203 -39.12 -15.39 -7.02
C ARG A 203 -39.45 -16.87 -7.25
N ARG A 204 -38.66 -17.79 -6.68
CA ARG A 204 -38.94 -19.24 -6.78
C ARG A 204 -40.28 -19.62 -6.15
N THR A 205 -40.66 -19.02 -5.02
CA THR A 205 -41.99 -19.29 -4.42
C THR A 205 -43.14 -18.71 -5.23
N GLU A 206 -42.96 -17.53 -5.84
CA GLU A 206 -43.95 -16.92 -6.74
C GLU A 206 -44.10 -17.76 -8.02
N GLU A 207 -43.01 -18.23 -8.61
CA GLU A 207 -43.02 -19.15 -9.76
C GLU A 207 -43.74 -20.48 -9.44
N ASN A 208 -43.50 -21.05 -8.25
CA ASN A 208 -44.22 -22.24 -7.79
C ASN A 208 -45.72 -21.96 -7.59
N MET A 209 -46.10 -20.80 -7.04
CA MET A 209 -47.51 -20.40 -6.93
C MET A 209 -48.17 -20.19 -8.31
N GLU A 210 -47.47 -19.57 -9.26
CA GLU A 210 -47.97 -19.42 -10.63
C GLU A 210 -48.10 -20.76 -11.35
N ALA A 211 -47.21 -21.73 -11.10
CA ALA A 211 -47.28 -23.08 -11.64
C ALA A 211 -48.44 -23.91 -11.05
N LEU A 212 -48.78 -23.71 -9.77
CA LEU A 212 -49.88 -24.42 -9.10
C LEU A 212 -51.27 -23.90 -9.51
N ARG A 213 -51.42 -22.62 -9.88
CA ARG A 213 -52.70 -22.05 -10.36
C ARG A 213 -53.40 -22.89 -11.45
N PRO A 214 -52.77 -23.21 -12.60
CA PRO A 214 -53.42 -24.02 -13.63
C PRO A 214 -53.67 -25.47 -13.19
N GLU A 215 -53.04 -25.97 -12.14
CA GLU A 215 -53.37 -27.28 -11.55
C GLU A 215 -54.65 -27.20 -10.71
N VAL A 216 -54.82 -26.11 -9.94
CA VAL A 216 -56.08 -25.81 -9.24
C VAL A 216 -57.22 -25.57 -10.24
N ASP A 217 -56.98 -24.87 -11.35
CA ASP A 217 -57.99 -24.64 -12.41
C ASP A 217 -58.39 -25.97 -13.10
N LYS A 218 -57.43 -26.89 -13.31
CA LYS A 218 -57.71 -28.24 -13.81
C LYS A 218 -58.49 -29.08 -12.80
N ALA A 219 -58.12 -29.03 -11.52
CA ALA A 219 -58.79 -29.78 -10.46
C ALA A 219 -60.24 -29.29 -10.26
N THR A 220 -60.46 -27.97 -10.27
CA THR A 220 -61.80 -27.38 -10.15
C THR A 220 -62.67 -27.65 -11.39
N SER A 221 -62.14 -27.53 -12.61
CA SER A 221 -62.88 -27.91 -13.82
C SER A 221 -63.19 -29.41 -13.90
N ALA A 222 -62.29 -30.28 -13.43
CA ALA A 222 -62.57 -31.71 -13.29
C ALA A 222 -63.67 -31.98 -12.23
N ARG A 223 -63.64 -31.28 -11.09
CA ARG A 223 -64.69 -31.35 -10.06
C ARG A 223 -66.05 -30.97 -10.62
N ILE A 224 -66.15 -29.83 -11.33
CA ILE A 224 -67.39 -29.35 -11.96
C ILE A 224 -67.88 -30.33 -13.04
N ALA A 225 -66.98 -30.98 -13.78
CA ALA A 225 -67.36 -31.98 -14.77
C ALA A 225 -67.97 -33.25 -14.11
N LEU A 226 -67.43 -33.67 -12.97
CA LEU A 226 -67.96 -34.78 -12.18
C LEU A 226 -69.28 -34.42 -11.49
N GLU A 227 -69.40 -33.20 -10.94
CA GLU A 227 -70.65 -32.67 -10.36
C GLU A 227 -71.78 -32.71 -11.40
N LYS A 228 -71.54 -32.26 -12.64
CA LYS A 228 -72.52 -32.34 -13.73
C LYS A 228 -72.84 -33.76 -14.19
N GLN A 229 -71.88 -34.68 -14.11
CA GLN A 229 -72.16 -36.10 -14.41
C GLN A 229 -73.06 -36.71 -13.34
N LEU A 230 -72.87 -36.34 -12.07
CA LEU A 230 -73.71 -36.75 -10.95
C LEU A 230 -75.13 -36.16 -11.10
N GLU A 231 -75.27 -34.85 -11.33
CA GLU A 231 -76.56 -34.18 -11.60
C GLU A 231 -77.33 -34.85 -12.77
N ASN A 232 -76.63 -35.20 -13.86
CA ASN A 232 -77.24 -35.89 -15.00
C ASN A 232 -77.71 -37.31 -14.65
N LEU A 233 -76.93 -38.07 -13.86
CA LEU A 233 -77.29 -39.42 -13.43
C LEU A 233 -78.47 -39.40 -12.43
N GLU A 234 -78.53 -38.42 -11.54
CA GLU A 234 -79.66 -38.20 -10.64
C GLU A 234 -80.94 -37.86 -11.43
N ALA A 235 -80.83 -37.01 -12.46
CA ALA A 235 -81.94 -36.68 -13.36
C ALA A 235 -82.40 -37.90 -14.19
N GLU A 236 -81.47 -38.73 -14.65
CA GLU A 236 -81.75 -40.00 -15.34
C GLU A 236 -82.44 -40.99 -14.40
N GLU A 237 -81.99 -41.13 -13.14
CA GLU A 237 -82.65 -41.97 -12.14
C GLU A 237 -84.10 -41.53 -11.90
N VAL A 238 -84.33 -40.24 -11.65
CA VAL A 238 -85.68 -39.68 -11.44
C VAL A 238 -86.56 -39.86 -12.69
N PHE A 239 -85.98 -39.76 -13.89
CA PHE A 239 -86.70 -40.03 -15.14
C PHE A 239 -87.10 -41.50 -15.25
N LEU A 240 -86.18 -42.46 -15.04
CA LEU A 240 -86.52 -43.89 -15.04
C LEU A 240 -87.54 -44.23 -13.95
N GLN A 241 -87.43 -43.65 -12.75
CA GLN A 241 -88.42 -43.85 -11.69
C GLN A 241 -89.82 -43.33 -12.09
N ARG A 242 -89.91 -42.24 -12.87
CA ARG A 242 -91.19 -41.75 -13.39
C ARG A 242 -91.73 -42.67 -14.48
N VAL A 243 -90.92 -43.01 -15.49
CA VAL A 243 -91.32 -43.91 -16.59
C VAL A 243 -91.77 -45.26 -16.05
N HIS A 244 -91.05 -45.88 -15.11
CA HIS A 244 -91.49 -47.15 -14.51
C HIS A 244 -92.81 -47.03 -13.74
N LYS A 245 -93.12 -45.88 -13.11
CA LYS A 245 -94.42 -45.66 -12.45
C LYS A 245 -95.53 -45.55 -13.50
N GLU A 246 -95.32 -44.73 -14.53
CA GLU A 246 -96.25 -44.58 -15.66
C GLU A 246 -96.50 -45.91 -16.38
N GLU A 247 -95.45 -46.71 -16.65
CA GLU A 247 -95.57 -48.05 -17.25
C GLU A 247 -96.33 -49.03 -16.34
N ILE A 248 -96.15 -48.98 -15.02
CA ILE A 248 -96.92 -49.80 -14.07
C ILE A 248 -98.39 -49.38 -14.07
N GLU A 249 -98.67 -48.07 -14.06
CA GLU A 249 -100.03 -47.52 -14.14
C GLU A 249 -100.71 -47.89 -15.47
N ASP A 250 -100.03 -47.75 -16.60
CA ASP A 250 -100.49 -48.15 -17.93
C ASP A 250 -100.73 -49.67 -18.02
N LEU A 251 -99.83 -50.50 -17.49
CA LEU A 251 -100.03 -51.96 -17.47
C LEU A 251 -101.21 -52.35 -16.56
N MET A 252 -101.37 -51.70 -15.40
CA MET A 252 -102.56 -51.87 -14.56
C MET A 252 -103.83 -51.41 -15.28
N GLN A 253 -103.78 -50.30 -16.00
CA GLN A 253 -104.91 -49.80 -16.78
C GLN A 253 -105.22 -50.72 -17.97
N GLN A 254 -104.21 -51.28 -18.65
CA GLN A 254 -104.38 -52.29 -19.70
C GLN A 254 -104.96 -53.60 -19.16
N ILE A 255 -104.54 -54.06 -17.98
CA ILE A 255 -105.18 -55.21 -17.31
C ILE A 255 -106.64 -54.88 -16.96
N SER A 256 -106.97 -53.65 -16.55
CA SER A 256 -108.34 -53.24 -16.26
C SER A 256 -109.22 -53.03 -17.52
N SER A 257 -108.63 -52.62 -18.64
CA SER A 257 -109.33 -52.26 -19.89
C SER A 257 -109.36 -53.38 -20.92
N SER A 258 -108.43 -54.35 -20.88
CA SER A 258 -108.56 -55.62 -21.61
C SER A 258 -109.71 -56.49 -21.10
N VAL A 259 -110.25 -56.18 -19.90
CA VAL A 259 -111.54 -56.70 -19.40
C VAL A 259 -112.75 -56.01 -20.07
N CYS A 260 -112.58 -54.90 -20.79
CA CYS A 260 -113.66 -54.18 -21.45
C CYS A 260 -113.30 -53.49 -22.79
N LYS A 261 -113.73 -54.17 -23.87
CA LYS A 261 -114.15 -53.66 -25.20
C LYS A 261 -113.14 -53.73 -26.36
N VAL A 262 -113.51 -54.62 -27.27
CA VAL A 262 -113.18 -54.65 -28.69
C VAL A 262 -114.04 -53.63 -29.46
N ASP A 263 -113.58 -53.27 -30.67
CA ASP A 263 -114.29 -52.64 -31.82
C ASP A 263 -114.36 -51.09 -32.04
N GLN A 264 -113.47 -50.68 -32.96
CA GLN A 264 -113.74 -50.08 -34.30
C GLN A 264 -114.23 -48.62 -34.52
N SER A 265 -113.29 -47.85 -35.12
CA SER A 265 -113.43 -47.02 -36.34
C SER A 265 -114.15 -45.66 -36.31
N PHE A 266 -113.48 -44.64 -36.86
CA PHE A 266 -114.06 -43.34 -37.26
C PHE A 266 -113.54 -42.88 -38.63
N GLY A 267 -114.35 -42.07 -39.33
CA GLY A 267 -114.14 -41.72 -40.74
C GLY A 267 -113.05 -40.68 -41.01
N LEU A 268 -112.40 -40.83 -42.17
CA LEU A 268 -111.26 -40.02 -42.63
C LEU A 268 -111.69 -38.64 -43.20
N PRO A 269 -111.14 -37.51 -42.72
CA PRO A 269 -111.08 -36.25 -43.47
C PRO A 269 -110.09 -36.37 -44.65
N ASP A 270 -110.08 -35.42 -45.59
CA ASP A 270 -109.14 -35.43 -46.72
C ASP A 270 -107.67 -35.27 -46.29
N LEU A 271 -107.04 -36.42 -46.04
CA LEU A 271 -105.63 -36.56 -45.70
C LEU A 271 -104.70 -36.04 -46.80
N SER A 272 -105.14 -35.98 -48.06
CA SER A 272 -104.26 -35.86 -49.24
C SER A 272 -103.64 -34.47 -49.41
N SER A 273 -104.31 -33.43 -48.92
CA SER A 273 -103.76 -32.06 -48.89
C SER A 273 -102.78 -31.90 -47.73
N ALA A 274 -103.20 -32.32 -46.53
CA ALA A 274 -102.36 -32.30 -45.33
C ALA A 274 -101.09 -33.13 -45.50
N LEU A 275 -101.15 -34.34 -46.06
CA LEU A 275 -99.97 -35.17 -46.34
C LEU A 275 -98.96 -34.45 -47.23
N ARG A 276 -99.41 -33.78 -48.30
CA ARG A 276 -98.52 -33.08 -49.24
C ARG A 276 -97.88 -31.85 -48.62
N GLN A 277 -98.62 -31.10 -47.79
CA GLN A 277 -98.06 -29.98 -47.03
C GLN A 277 -97.07 -30.44 -45.97
N ILE A 278 -97.38 -31.52 -45.25
CA ILE A 278 -96.48 -32.17 -44.28
C ILE A 278 -95.21 -32.66 -45.00
N GLN A 279 -95.35 -33.34 -46.14
CA GLN A 279 -94.23 -33.83 -46.94
C GLN A 279 -93.32 -32.69 -47.40
N THR A 280 -93.86 -31.60 -47.97
CA THR A 280 -93.03 -30.44 -48.37
C THR A 280 -92.38 -29.72 -47.19
N GLN A 281 -93.01 -29.69 -46.01
CA GLN A 281 -92.36 -29.21 -44.78
C GLN A 281 -91.22 -30.13 -44.36
N TYR A 282 -91.41 -31.45 -44.37
CA TYR A 282 -90.35 -32.42 -44.06
C TYR A 282 -89.19 -32.35 -45.06
N ASP A 283 -89.46 -32.28 -46.36
CA ASP A 283 -88.43 -32.12 -47.40
C ASP A 283 -87.64 -30.82 -47.20
N GLY A 284 -88.32 -29.72 -46.86
CA GLY A 284 -87.70 -28.43 -46.54
C GLY A 284 -86.91 -28.42 -45.23
N ILE A 285 -87.31 -29.20 -44.22
CA ILE A 285 -86.56 -29.40 -42.97
C ILE A 285 -85.33 -30.28 -43.23
N ALA A 286 -85.47 -31.36 -43.97
CA ALA A 286 -84.38 -32.28 -44.32
C ALA A 286 -83.30 -31.57 -45.16
N ALA A 287 -83.70 -30.76 -46.15
CA ALA A 287 -82.78 -29.96 -46.95
C ALA A 287 -82.00 -28.93 -46.11
N ARG A 288 -82.68 -28.22 -45.19
CA ARG A 288 -82.03 -27.28 -44.26
C ARG A 288 -81.08 -27.98 -43.31
N ASN A 289 -81.50 -29.10 -42.70
CA ASN A 289 -80.67 -29.88 -41.79
C ASN A 289 -79.41 -30.39 -42.51
N LEU A 290 -79.53 -30.89 -43.74
CA LEU A 290 -78.37 -31.28 -44.56
C LEU A 290 -77.41 -30.09 -44.81
N GLN A 291 -77.93 -28.91 -45.18
CA GLN A 291 -77.13 -27.70 -45.41
C GLN A 291 -76.45 -27.21 -44.11
N GLU A 292 -77.17 -27.23 -42.99
CA GLU A 292 -76.66 -26.86 -41.66
C GLU A 292 -75.52 -27.81 -41.25
N ILE A 293 -75.72 -29.12 -41.37
CA ILE A 293 -74.70 -30.15 -41.15
C ILE A 293 -73.47 -29.93 -42.04
N ASP A 294 -73.65 -29.69 -43.35
CA ASP A 294 -72.56 -29.44 -44.29
C ASP A 294 -71.76 -28.18 -43.91
N SER A 295 -72.47 -27.11 -43.53
CA SER A 295 -71.85 -25.84 -43.10
C SER A 295 -71.11 -26.00 -41.77
N TRP A 296 -71.67 -26.79 -40.84
CA TRP A 296 -71.08 -27.10 -39.54
C TRP A 296 -69.81 -27.94 -39.71
N TYR A 297 -69.83 -28.98 -40.54
CA TYR A 297 -68.63 -29.76 -40.86
C TYR A 297 -67.57 -28.90 -41.53
N ARG A 298 -67.91 -28.08 -42.54
CA ARG A 298 -66.96 -27.17 -43.20
C ARG A 298 -66.32 -26.20 -42.19
N SER A 299 -67.13 -25.58 -41.32
CA SER A 299 -66.65 -24.72 -40.24
C SER A 299 -65.75 -25.48 -39.26
N LYS A 300 -66.12 -26.71 -38.86
CA LYS A 300 -65.31 -27.54 -37.96
C LYS A 300 -63.95 -27.91 -38.59
N PHE A 301 -63.94 -28.29 -39.87
CA PHE A 301 -62.71 -28.58 -40.62
C PHE A 301 -61.83 -27.33 -40.78
N GLN A 302 -62.41 -26.17 -41.09
CA GLN A 302 -61.68 -24.89 -41.16
C GLN A 302 -61.07 -24.54 -39.80
N ASN A 303 -61.85 -24.60 -38.71
CA ASN A 303 -61.35 -24.33 -37.35
C ASN A 303 -60.20 -25.27 -36.94
N LEU A 304 -60.28 -26.56 -37.27
CA LEU A 304 -59.20 -27.52 -37.01
C LEU A 304 -57.96 -27.24 -37.88
N ASN A 305 -58.16 -26.89 -39.15
CA ASN A 305 -57.08 -26.55 -40.08
C ASN A 305 -56.37 -25.25 -39.66
N ASP A 306 -57.11 -24.23 -39.24
CA ASP A 306 -56.57 -22.96 -38.74
C ASP A 306 -55.83 -23.13 -37.42
N ALA A 307 -56.35 -23.95 -36.51
CA ALA A 307 -55.65 -24.30 -35.27
C ALA A 307 -54.32 -25.02 -35.57
N SER A 308 -54.35 -25.98 -36.51
CA SER A 308 -53.15 -26.69 -36.99
C SER A 308 -52.13 -25.73 -37.64
N ALA A 309 -52.58 -24.83 -38.51
CA ALA A 309 -51.75 -23.82 -39.17
C ALA A 309 -51.12 -22.84 -38.17
N LYS A 310 -51.89 -22.36 -37.18
CA LYS A 310 -51.40 -21.52 -36.07
C LYS A 310 -50.36 -22.26 -35.22
N HIS A 311 -50.60 -23.53 -34.89
CA HIS A 311 -49.63 -24.34 -34.15
C HIS A 311 -48.34 -24.58 -34.95
N ALA A 312 -48.45 -24.90 -36.24
CA ALA A 312 -47.31 -25.03 -37.15
C ALA A 312 -46.49 -23.73 -37.26
N GLN A 313 -47.16 -22.57 -37.35
CA GLN A 313 -46.48 -21.26 -37.38
C GLN A 313 -45.82 -20.92 -36.05
N SER A 314 -46.47 -21.20 -34.92
CA SER A 314 -45.85 -21.07 -33.58
C SER A 314 -44.56 -21.89 -33.49
N ILE A 315 -44.60 -23.17 -33.91
CA ILE A 315 -43.43 -24.05 -33.98
C ILE A 315 -42.30 -23.47 -34.84
N ARG A 316 -42.60 -22.90 -36.02
CA ARG A 316 -41.60 -22.24 -36.87
C ARG A 316 -40.94 -21.07 -36.14
N SER A 317 -41.75 -20.17 -35.58
CA SER A 317 -41.27 -18.99 -34.85
C SER A 317 -40.42 -19.34 -33.63
N LEU A 318 -40.72 -20.45 -32.93
CA LEU A 318 -39.93 -20.94 -31.80
C LEU A 318 -38.60 -21.54 -32.27
N ARG A 319 -38.59 -22.26 -33.40
CA ARG A 319 -37.35 -22.77 -34.00
C ARG A 319 -36.43 -21.62 -34.47
N GLU A 320 -37.00 -20.57 -35.04
CA GLU A 320 -36.29 -19.35 -35.43
C GLU A 320 -35.69 -18.63 -34.22
N GLN A 321 -36.46 -18.46 -33.13
CA GLN A 321 -35.96 -17.90 -31.87
C GLN A 321 -34.82 -18.75 -31.28
N ILE A 322 -34.95 -20.08 -31.24
CA ILE A 322 -33.88 -20.99 -30.79
C ILE A 322 -32.63 -20.86 -31.68
N ALA A 323 -32.80 -20.70 -33.01
CA ALA A 323 -31.69 -20.51 -33.92
C ALA A 323 -31.01 -19.13 -33.76
N ALA A 324 -31.77 -18.08 -33.42
CA ALA A 324 -31.24 -16.76 -33.08
C ALA A 324 -30.42 -16.83 -31.79
N TYR A 325 -31.00 -17.32 -30.69
CA TYR A 325 -30.28 -17.46 -29.42
C TYR A 325 -29.02 -18.32 -29.54
N LYS A 326 -29.01 -19.38 -30.35
CA LYS A 326 -27.80 -20.15 -30.64
C LYS A 326 -26.72 -19.34 -31.37
N LYS A 327 -27.10 -18.46 -32.31
CA LYS A 327 -26.15 -17.55 -32.97
C LYS A 327 -25.61 -16.50 -31.99
N ASP A 328 -26.46 -15.97 -31.12
CA ASP A 328 -26.09 -14.97 -30.12
C ASP A 328 -25.12 -15.55 -29.09
N ILE A 329 -25.38 -16.78 -28.58
CA ILE A 329 -24.47 -17.52 -27.71
C ILE A 329 -23.10 -17.67 -28.38
N LEU A 330 -23.06 -18.18 -29.62
CA LEU A 330 -21.80 -18.31 -30.38
C LEU A 330 -21.12 -16.95 -30.63
N SER A 331 -21.86 -15.85 -30.76
CA SER A 331 -21.28 -14.51 -30.85
C SER A 331 -20.62 -14.11 -29.53
N LYS A 332 -21.31 -14.30 -28.40
CA LYS A 332 -20.82 -13.98 -27.06
C LYS A 332 -19.64 -14.84 -26.64
N GLU A 333 -19.61 -16.11 -27.04
CA GLU A 333 -18.44 -16.98 -26.84
C GLU A 333 -17.20 -16.44 -27.59
N ARG A 334 -17.34 -16.04 -28.86
CA ARG A 334 -16.25 -15.41 -29.62
C ARG A 334 -15.81 -14.06 -29.05
N GLU A 335 -16.76 -13.23 -28.60
CA GLU A 335 -16.46 -11.98 -27.90
C GLU A 335 -15.66 -12.26 -26.62
N LEU A 336 -16.09 -13.23 -25.79
CA LEU A 336 -15.38 -13.65 -24.58
C LEU A 336 -13.96 -14.15 -24.90
N ASP A 337 -13.77 -14.98 -25.92
CA ASP A 337 -12.44 -15.50 -26.29
C ASP A 337 -11.54 -14.40 -26.86
N SER A 338 -12.10 -13.43 -27.60
CA SER A 338 -11.36 -12.23 -28.03
C SER A 338 -10.94 -11.33 -26.85
N LEU A 339 -11.74 -11.27 -25.79
CA LEU A 339 -11.42 -10.53 -24.57
C LEU A 339 -10.40 -11.27 -23.69
N LYS A 340 -10.48 -12.61 -23.60
CA LYS A 340 -9.47 -13.45 -22.91
C LYS A 340 -8.10 -13.28 -23.56
N THR A 341 -8.00 -13.48 -24.88
CA THR A 341 -6.73 -13.33 -25.62
C THR A 341 -6.17 -11.90 -25.54
N ARG A 342 -7.04 -10.87 -25.54
CA ARG A 342 -6.63 -9.49 -25.26
C ARG A 342 -6.12 -9.30 -23.83
N ASN A 343 -6.74 -9.93 -22.84
CA ASN A 343 -6.30 -9.84 -21.45
C ASN A 343 -4.95 -10.56 -21.26
N GLU A 344 -4.80 -11.78 -21.75
CA GLU A 344 -3.53 -12.53 -21.74
C GLU A 344 -2.38 -11.74 -22.38
N TYR A 345 -2.65 -11.03 -23.48
CA TYR A 345 -1.69 -10.13 -24.12
C TYR A 345 -1.31 -8.93 -23.22
N LEU A 346 -2.28 -8.29 -22.57
CA LEU A 346 -2.02 -7.18 -21.65
C LEU A 346 -1.27 -7.65 -20.39
N GLU A 347 -1.61 -8.81 -19.84
CA GLU A 347 -0.89 -9.44 -18.72
C GLU A 347 0.54 -9.85 -19.10
N ALA A 348 0.77 -10.30 -20.34
CA ALA A 348 2.13 -10.51 -20.87
C ALA A 348 2.90 -9.19 -20.99
N GLN A 349 2.27 -8.14 -21.53
CA GLN A 349 2.88 -6.81 -21.65
C GLN A 349 3.24 -6.21 -20.28
N ILE A 350 2.35 -6.34 -19.28
CA ILE A 350 2.62 -5.91 -17.90
C ILE A 350 3.81 -6.67 -17.31
N ARG A 351 3.86 -8.00 -17.47
CA ARG A 351 5.00 -8.82 -17.01
C ARG A 351 6.31 -8.38 -17.68
N ASP A 352 6.31 -8.14 -18.99
CA ASP A 352 7.48 -7.67 -19.73
C ASP A 352 7.97 -6.30 -19.27
N VAL A 353 7.05 -5.36 -18.98
CA VAL A 353 7.41 -4.03 -18.46
C VAL A 353 7.95 -4.14 -17.03
N VAL A 354 7.31 -4.92 -16.15
CA VAL A 354 7.81 -5.16 -14.78
C VAL A 354 9.20 -5.79 -14.81
N LEU A 355 9.45 -6.76 -15.68
CA LEU A 355 10.77 -7.40 -15.84
C LEU A 355 11.83 -6.45 -16.42
N LYS A 356 11.46 -5.48 -17.27
CA LYS A 356 12.38 -4.43 -17.75
C LYS A 356 12.70 -3.45 -16.63
N ASN A 357 11.69 -2.91 -15.96
CA ASN A 357 11.86 -1.96 -14.85
C ASN A 357 12.71 -2.57 -13.72
N LYS A 358 12.49 -3.85 -13.38
CA LYS A 358 13.29 -4.55 -12.37
C LYS A 358 14.78 -4.64 -12.77
N LYS A 359 15.09 -4.91 -14.04
CA LYS A 359 16.48 -4.91 -14.54
C LYS A 359 17.09 -3.52 -14.51
N GLU A 360 16.33 -2.50 -14.86
CA GLU A 360 16.78 -1.10 -14.78
C GLU A 360 17.04 -0.66 -13.32
N GLU A 361 16.22 -1.13 -12.37
CA GLU A 361 16.45 -0.96 -10.93
C GLU A 361 17.71 -1.68 -10.45
N GLU A 362 17.92 -2.94 -10.85
CA GLU A 362 19.15 -3.71 -10.59
C GLU A 362 20.39 -3.01 -11.16
N ASP A 363 20.34 -2.52 -12.40
CA ASP A 363 21.43 -1.77 -13.06
C ASP A 363 21.71 -0.40 -12.39
N ILE A 364 20.67 0.29 -11.89
CA ILE A 364 20.83 1.51 -11.09
C ILE A 364 21.47 1.19 -9.74
N GLN A 365 21.01 0.13 -9.06
CA GLN A 365 21.54 -0.28 -7.77
C GLN A 365 23.02 -0.66 -7.86
N VAL A 366 23.42 -1.42 -8.88
CA VAL A 366 24.84 -1.74 -9.14
C VAL A 366 25.68 -0.47 -9.37
N ARG A 367 25.18 0.52 -10.12
CA ARG A 367 25.88 1.81 -10.29
C ARG A 367 25.98 2.61 -8.99
N VAL A 368 24.93 2.61 -8.17
CA VAL A 368 24.93 3.24 -6.85
C VAL A 368 25.96 2.57 -5.92
N GLU A 369 26.09 1.24 -5.97
CA GLU A 369 27.08 0.50 -5.19
C GLU A 369 28.52 0.76 -5.66
N ALA A 370 28.74 0.85 -6.97
CA ALA A 370 30.03 1.24 -7.53
C ALA A 370 30.46 2.66 -7.07
N ILE A 371 29.58 3.65 -7.20
CA ILE A 371 29.86 5.04 -6.75
C ILE A 371 30.08 5.09 -5.22
N LYS A 372 29.34 4.30 -4.43
CA LYS A 372 29.57 4.16 -2.98
C LYS A 372 30.93 3.56 -2.66
N LEU A 373 31.47 2.67 -3.51
CA LEU A 373 32.81 2.10 -3.38
C LEU A 373 33.88 3.14 -3.72
N ASP A 374 33.74 3.83 -4.85
CA ASP A 374 34.67 4.90 -5.27
C ASP A 374 34.74 6.04 -4.23
N LEU A 375 33.60 6.39 -3.61
CA LEU A 375 33.53 7.35 -2.52
C LEU A 375 34.28 6.88 -1.25
N LYS A 376 34.34 5.57 -0.98
CA LYS A 376 35.16 5.02 0.13
C LYS A 376 36.64 5.09 -0.22
N VAL A 377 37.01 4.60 -1.41
CA VAL A 377 38.41 4.60 -1.89
C VAL A 377 38.99 6.00 -1.97
N THR A 378 38.22 7.00 -2.40
CA THR A 378 38.66 8.41 -2.41
C THR A 378 38.82 8.98 -1.00
N LYS A 379 37.92 8.66 -0.06
CA LYS A 379 38.08 9.05 1.37
C LYS A 379 39.31 8.40 2.00
N GLU A 380 39.58 7.12 1.71
CA GLU A 380 40.78 6.41 2.17
C GLU A 380 42.05 7.05 1.61
N LYS A 381 42.09 7.39 0.31
CA LYS A 381 43.20 8.14 -0.31
C LYS A 381 43.43 9.51 0.33
N ILE A 382 42.36 10.27 0.60
CA ILE A 382 42.46 11.57 1.29
C ILE A 382 43.03 11.39 2.71
N ALA A 383 42.59 10.36 3.45
CA ALA A 383 43.11 10.07 4.78
C ALA A 383 44.61 9.68 4.77
N LEU A 384 45.06 8.94 3.75
CA LEU A 384 46.47 8.62 3.55
C LEU A 384 47.30 9.87 3.23
N LEU A 385 46.87 10.70 2.28
CA LEU A 385 47.56 11.95 1.92
C LEU A 385 47.66 12.92 3.11
N LEU A 386 46.61 13.02 3.95
CA LEU A 386 46.65 13.81 5.18
C LEU A 386 47.68 13.28 6.19
N LYS A 387 47.85 11.96 6.28
CA LYS A 387 48.88 11.34 7.12
C LYS A 387 50.28 11.61 6.56
N GLU A 388 50.51 11.39 5.27
CA GLU A 388 51.79 11.66 4.60
C GLU A 388 52.20 13.13 4.74
N TYR A 389 51.25 14.06 4.63
CA TYR A 389 51.48 15.49 4.87
C TYR A 389 51.89 15.77 6.32
N GLN A 390 51.24 15.13 7.30
CA GLN A 390 51.61 15.27 8.71
C GLN A 390 52.99 14.67 9.01
N ASP A 391 53.33 13.52 8.41
CA ASP A 391 54.63 12.87 8.58
C ASP A 391 55.76 13.72 7.94
N LEU A 392 55.51 14.33 6.78
CA LEU A 392 56.43 15.29 6.15
C LEU A 392 56.58 16.58 6.99
N LEU A 393 55.50 17.08 7.58
CA LEU A 393 55.55 18.23 8.51
C LEU A 393 56.38 17.90 9.76
N ASN A 394 56.22 16.70 10.32
CA ASN A 394 57.02 16.23 11.46
C ASN A 394 58.51 16.14 11.09
N LEU A 395 58.83 15.62 9.89
CA LEU A 395 60.21 15.55 9.40
C LEU A 395 60.81 16.95 9.16
N LYS A 396 60.04 17.88 8.58
CA LYS A 396 60.42 19.30 8.45
C LYS A 396 60.76 19.92 9.82
N MET A 397 59.94 19.66 10.85
CA MET A 397 60.21 20.14 12.20
C MET A 397 61.48 19.51 12.82
N SER A 398 61.75 18.23 12.56
CA SER A 398 63.01 17.58 12.96
C SER A 398 64.22 18.24 12.30
N LEU A 399 64.17 18.44 10.98
CA LEU A 399 65.24 19.12 10.24
C LEU A 399 65.44 20.57 10.68
N GLU A 400 64.38 21.29 11.04
CA GLU A 400 64.47 22.64 11.62
C GLU A 400 65.21 22.62 12.97
N ILE A 401 64.95 21.62 13.82
CA ILE A 401 65.69 21.40 15.07
C ILE A 401 67.16 21.06 14.78
N GLU A 402 67.43 20.16 13.83
CA GLU A 402 68.79 19.80 13.42
C GLU A 402 69.57 21.02 12.92
N ILE A 403 68.99 21.83 12.02
CA ILE A 403 69.58 23.09 11.53
C ILE A 403 69.88 24.04 12.71
N ILE A 404 68.98 24.16 13.69
CA ILE A 404 69.23 24.96 14.90
C ILE A 404 70.40 24.38 15.72
N THR A 405 70.54 23.05 15.82
CA THR A 405 71.69 22.44 16.52
C THR A 405 73.01 22.60 15.77
N TYR A 406 73.02 22.44 14.44
CA TYR A 406 74.21 22.66 13.63
C TYR A 406 74.66 24.12 13.66
N ARG A 407 73.73 25.08 13.59
CA ARG A 407 74.04 26.51 13.75
C ARG A 407 74.71 26.79 15.09
N LYS A 408 74.15 26.28 16.20
CA LYS A 408 74.75 26.42 17.54
C LYS A 408 76.16 25.82 17.64
N LEU A 409 76.41 24.69 16.98
CA LEU A 409 77.74 24.06 17.00
C LEU A 409 78.76 24.89 16.20
N ILE A 410 78.35 25.42 15.04
CA ILE A 410 79.16 26.33 14.23
C ILE A 410 79.42 27.64 15.00
N GLU A 411 78.39 28.26 15.60
CA GLU A 411 78.53 29.45 16.46
C GLU A 411 79.51 29.19 17.63
N GLY A 412 79.54 27.97 18.16
CA GLY A 412 80.50 27.54 19.19
C GLY A 412 81.94 27.41 18.66
N GLU A 413 82.15 26.82 17.49
CA GLU A 413 83.48 26.72 16.86
C GLU A 413 83.96 28.08 16.31
N ASP A 414 83.09 28.91 15.75
CA ASP A 414 83.40 30.29 15.35
C ASP A 414 83.81 31.12 16.56
N SER A 415 83.22 30.90 17.74
CA SER A 415 83.66 31.54 18.99
C SER A 415 85.07 31.09 19.39
N ARG A 416 85.41 29.81 19.21
CA ARG A 416 86.77 29.27 19.46
C ARG A 416 87.79 29.76 18.44
N LEU A 417 87.42 29.80 17.16
CA LEU A 417 88.29 30.26 16.07
C LEU A 417 88.48 31.77 16.10
N SER A 418 87.45 32.55 16.43
CA SER A 418 87.57 33.99 16.67
C SER A 418 88.50 34.25 17.86
N SER A 419 88.39 33.50 18.96
CA SER A 419 89.33 33.56 20.09
C SER A 419 90.78 33.23 19.68
N LEU A 420 90.99 32.33 18.71
CA LEU A 420 92.31 31.97 18.19
C LEU A 420 92.86 32.99 17.16
N VAL A 421 92.01 33.54 16.29
CA VAL A 421 92.36 34.57 15.30
C VAL A 421 92.66 35.90 15.96
N HIS A 422 92.01 36.23 17.08
CA HIS A 422 92.35 37.38 17.91
C HIS A 422 93.74 37.28 18.59
N GLN A 423 94.46 36.15 18.45
CA GLN A 423 95.85 35.99 18.90
C GLN A 423 96.91 36.20 17.80
N LEU A 424 96.53 36.57 16.56
CA LEU A 424 97.46 36.81 15.46
C LEU A 424 97.34 38.24 14.87
N PRO A 425 98.43 39.02 14.78
CA PRO A 425 98.38 40.38 14.25
C PRO A 425 98.62 40.48 12.73
N LEU A 426 97.62 41.08 12.07
CA LEU A 426 97.72 42.07 10.99
C LEU A 426 98.14 41.72 9.54
N ASP A 427 97.29 42.26 8.66
CA ASP A 427 97.56 42.93 7.37
C ASP A 427 97.76 42.11 6.07
N GLY A 428 97.17 42.62 4.98
CA GLY A 428 97.23 42.01 3.64
C GLY A 428 95.87 41.80 2.96
N GLY A 429 95.29 42.85 2.39
CA GLY A 429 94.08 42.75 1.57
C GLY A 429 94.37 42.31 0.12
N LEU A 430 93.43 41.58 -0.51
CA LEU A 430 93.40 41.39 -1.97
C LEU A 430 91.96 41.26 -2.50
N ARG A 431 91.66 42.01 -3.56
CA ARG A 431 90.39 41.91 -4.33
C ARG A 431 90.38 40.65 -5.18
N LEU A 432 89.24 39.96 -5.23
CA LEU A 432 88.92 38.98 -6.28
C LEU A 432 87.57 39.30 -6.92
N THR A 433 87.50 39.10 -8.24
CA THR A 433 86.38 39.50 -9.10
C THR A 433 85.61 38.29 -9.62
N SER A 434 84.29 38.28 -9.45
CA SER A 434 83.37 37.35 -10.14
C SER A 434 82.02 38.07 -10.30
N SER A 435 81.76 38.65 -11.47
CA SER A 435 81.05 38.03 -12.60
C SER A 435 79.51 38.12 -12.45
N VAL A 436 78.91 39.02 -13.22
CA VAL A 436 77.47 39.28 -13.26
C VAL A 436 76.74 38.36 -14.24
N THR A 437 75.72 37.64 -13.78
CA THR A 437 74.73 36.94 -14.63
C THR A 437 73.35 36.87 -13.95
N SER A 438 72.62 37.99 -13.93
CA SER A 438 71.18 38.01 -13.60
C SER A 438 70.36 38.10 -14.89
N ALA A 439 69.98 36.95 -15.45
CA ALA A 439 69.12 36.89 -16.63
C ALA A 439 67.67 37.24 -16.26
N SER A 440 67.12 38.25 -16.94
CA SER A 440 65.70 38.60 -16.89
C SER A 440 64.88 37.60 -17.73
N ALA A 441 63.81 37.06 -17.17
CA ALA A 441 62.80 36.29 -17.89
C ALA A 441 61.40 36.75 -17.49
N SER A 442 60.91 37.79 -18.15
CA SER A 442 59.50 38.18 -18.11
C SER A 442 58.70 37.31 -19.08
N THR A 443 57.78 36.49 -18.59
CA THR A 443 56.78 35.82 -19.44
C THR A 443 55.37 36.19 -19.03
N SER A 444 54.79 37.11 -19.79
CA SER A 444 53.38 37.43 -19.80
C SER A 444 52.56 36.27 -20.38
N ALA A 445 51.44 35.93 -19.73
CA ALA A 445 50.32 35.24 -20.36
C ALA A 445 49.00 35.83 -19.84
N LEU A 446 48.20 36.38 -20.75
CA LEU A 446 46.90 36.97 -20.47
C LEU A 446 45.78 36.00 -20.87
N LEU A 447 44.78 35.89 -19.99
CA LEU A 447 43.34 35.83 -20.26
C LEU A 447 42.70 34.65 -21.03
N SER A 448 41.43 34.45 -20.63
CA SER A 448 40.30 33.77 -21.26
C SER A 448 40.13 32.25 -21.03
N ALA A 449 38.91 31.73 -20.81
CA ALA A 449 37.65 32.33 -20.31
C ALA A 449 36.63 31.21 -19.97
N SER A 450 35.72 31.44 -19.00
CA SER A 450 34.46 30.68 -18.77
C SER A 450 34.63 29.17 -18.41
N ASP A 451 33.68 28.46 -17.79
CA ASP A 451 32.25 28.73 -17.56
C ASP A 451 31.76 28.22 -16.17
N SER A 452 30.53 28.57 -15.84
CA SER A 452 29.70 28.29 -14.67
C SER A 452 29.49 26.81 -14.29
N SER A 453 29.36 26.52 -12.98
CA SER A 453 28.08 26.12 -12.34
C SER A 453 28.25 25.54 -10.91
N ASP A 454 27.52 26.13 -9.96
CA ASP A 454 27.06 25.48 -8.71
C ASP A 454 26.09 24.32 -9.03
N PRO A 455 25.82 23.30 -8.15
CA PRO A 455 25.54 23.54 -6.72
C PRO A 455 25.84 22.41 -5.67
N LYS A 456 25.96 22.84 -4.40
CA LYS A 456 25.25 22.37 -3.18
C LYS A 456 24.91 20.86 -2.98
N MET A 457 25.28 20.29 -1.81
CA MET A 457 24.38 19.70 -0.79
C MET A 457 25.14 19.01 0.40
N ASP A 458 24.43 18.85 1.53
CA ASP A 458 24.92 18.39 2.85
C ASP A 458 25.45 16.94 2.93
N PRO A 459 26.16 16.59 4.02
CA PRO A 459 26.13 15.26 4.62
C PRO A 459 25.32 15.22 5.92
N GLY A 460 24.33 14.32 5.97
CA GLY A 460 23.58 13.95 7.18
C GLY A 460 24.36 13.01 8.15
N PRO A 461 23.76 12.67 9.31
CA PRO A 461 24.52 12.32 10.52
C PRO A 461 24.44 10.84 10.95
N ARG A 462 25.23 10.51 11.99
CA ARG A 462 25.08 9.42 12.99
C ARG A 462 26.23 9.59 14.00
N GLU A 463 26.18 9.22 15.28
CA GLU A 463 25.18 8.97 16.32
C GLU A 463 26.01 8.43 17.53
N LEU A 464 25.36 7.91 18.59
CA LEU A 464 25.94 7.24 19.78
C LEU A 464 26.45 8.17 20.91
N LEU A 465 26.29 7.84 22.20
CA LEU A 465 25.27 7.05 22.93
C LEU A 465 25.51 7.25 24.45
N ASN A 466 24.53 6.84 25.28
CA ASN A 466 24.67 6.52 26.72
C ASN A 466 24.96 7.69 27.69
N SER A 467 24.69 7.63 29.00
CA SER A 467 23.74 6.90 29.88
C SER A 467 23.98 7.41 31.31
N VAL A 468 23.16 7.02 32.30
CA VAL A 468 23.55 6.54 33.66
C VAL A 468 22.45 6.81 34.72
N GLU A 469 22.08 5.76 35.47
CA GLU A 469 21.23 5.79 36.67
C GLU A 469 22.06 6.29 37.92
N LYS A 470 21.58 6.56 39.14
CA LYS A 470 20.70 5.80 40.08
C LYS A 470 20.44 6.66 41.36
N PRO A 471 19.97 6.20 42.56
CA PRO A 471 18.88 6.85 43.33
C PRO A 471 19.29 7.10 44.82
N PRO A 472 18.50 6.88 45.90
CA PRO A 472 17.03 6.97 46.16
C PRO A 472 16.66 7.86 47.39
N GLY A 473 15.36 8.11 47.64
CA GLY A 473 14.84 8.72 48.89
C GLY A 473 13.30 8.60 49.01
N GLN A 474 12.77 8.39 50.22
CA GLN A 474 11.38 7.95 50.51
C GLN A 474 10.43 9.06 51.04
N VAL A 475 9.18 8.66 51.38
CA VAL A 475 8.02 9.33 52.07
C VAL A 475 6.84 9.55 51.09
N THR A 476 5.80 8.70 50.94
CA THR A 476 4.71 8.24 51.89
C THR A 476 3.90 9.43 52.45
N ILE A 477 2.56 9.55 52.48
CA ILE A 477 1.42 8.65 52.75
C ILE A 477 0.12 9.19 52.05
N MET A 478 -0.93 8.35 51.95
CA MET A 478 -2.31 8.56 51.40
C MET A 478 -2.41 8.45 49.88
N PHE A 479 -3.24 7.59 49.25
CA PHE A 479 -4.03 6.43 49.72
C PHE A 479 -5.29 6.66 50.59
N LEU A 480 -6.49 6.62 49.97
CA LEU A 480 -7.75 6.14 50.58
C LEU A 480 -8.55 5.34 49.53
N LEU A 481 -8.83 4.08 49.84
CA LEU A 481 -9.68 3.18 49.05
C LEU A 481 -11.16 3.54 49.23
N LEU A 482 -11.99 3.19 48.24
CA LEU A 482 -13.12 2.23 48.37
C LEU A 482 -13.80 2.13 46.96
N VAL A 483 -14.22 1.02 46.35
CA VAL A 483 -14.12 -0.46 46.49
C VAL A 483 -15.47 -1.05 46.05
N PHE A 484 -15.51 -1.68 44.86
CA PHE A 484 -16.07 -3.02 44.56
C PHE A 484 -16.43 -3.18 43.05
N PRO A 485 -16.22 -4.37 42.45
CA PRO A 485 -16.74 -4.76 41.14
C PRO A 485 -17.93 -5.75 41.32
N PRO A 486 -18.19 -6.69 40.39
CA PRO A 486 -19.10 -6.53 39.26
C PRO A 486 -20.40 -7.36 39.42
N LEU A 487 -21.49 -6.97 38.73
CA LEU A 487 -22.67 -7.83 38.58
C LEU A 487 -23.23 -7.81 37.15
N SER A 488 -23.37 -9.01 36.57
CA SER A 488 -24.37 -9.30 35.55
C SER A 488 -25.68 -9.70 36.22
N PRO A 489 -26.83 -9.41 35.60
CA PRO A 489 -27.97 -10.31 35.69
C PRO A 489 -28.39 -10.84 34.31
N ARG A 490 -28.58 -12.16 34.23
CA ARG A 490 -29.48 -12.78 33.24
C ARG A 490 -30.92 -12.55 33.70
N THR A 491 -31.80 -12.20 32.76
CA THR A 491 -33.26 -12.48 32.66
C THR A 491 -33.81 -11.50 31.62
N VAL A 492 -34.70 -11.82 30.68
CA VAL A 492 -35.78 -12.81 30.63
C VAL A 492 -35.84 -13.45 29.23
N LYS A 493 -36.30 -14.71 29.11
CA LYS A 493 -36.79 -15.28 27.85
C LYS A 493 -38.19 -14.72 27.56
N THR A 494 -38.41 -14.14 26.39
CA THR A 494 -39.74 -14.11 25.78
C THR A 494 -39.68 -14.94 24.51
N ASP A 495 -40.02 -16.22 24.66
CA ASP A 495 -40.62 -16.97 23.56
C ASP A 495 -42.01 -16.33 23.37
N ASP A 496 -42.34 -15.85 22.16
CA ASP A 496 -43.73 -15.69 21.68
C ASP A 496 -43.70 -15.33 20.18
N ASP A 497 -43.85 -16.36 19.34
CA ASP A 497 -44.13 -16.20 17.93
C ASP A 497 -45.53 -15.59 17.75
N ARG A 498 -45.61 -14.38 17.18
CA ARG A 498 -46.87 -13.87 16.61
C ARG A 498 -46.67 -13.43 15.17
N TYR A 499 -46.80 -14.40 14.28
CA TYR A 499 -47.11 -14.13 12.87
C TYR A 499 -48.52 -13.51 12.80
N GLU A 500 -48.59 -12.18 12.68
CA GLU A 500 -49.81 -11.51 12.24
C GLU A 500 -49.91 -11.65 10.71
N SER A 501 -50.49 -12.76 10.28
CA SER A 501 -50.91 -12.97 8.90
C SER A 501 -52.21 -12.21 8.64
N ASP A 502 -52.12 -11.08 7.95
CA ASP A 502 -53.25 -10.26 7.52
C ASP A 502 -54.07 -10.97 6.41
N THR A 503 -54.78 -12.04 6.77
CA THR A 503 -55.81 -12.66 5.93
C THR A 503 -57.16 -12.02 6.20
N GLN A 504 -57.48 -10.95 5.48
CA GLN A 504 -58.84 -10.43 5.43
C GLN A 504 -59.75 -11.44 4.74
N GLU A 505 -60.43 -12.27 5.55
CA GLU A 505 -61.51 -13.14 5.10
C GLU A 505 -62.67 -12.30 4.55
N ARG A 506 -62.75 -12.18 3.22
CA ARG A 506 -63.97 -11.70 2.56
C ARG A 506 -64.93 -12.87 2.43
N THR A 507 -65.76 -13.07 3.45
CA THR A 507 -66.93 -13.94 3.40
C THR A 507 -67.90 -13.43 2.33
N PHE A 508 -67.93 -14.09 1.17
CA PHE A 508 -68.97 -13.90 0.17
C PHE A 508 -70.21 -14.72 0.54
N THR A 509 -71.23 -14.07 1.08
CA THR A 509 -72.56 -14.68 1.23
C THR A 509 -73.22 -14.79 -0.15
N ILE A 510 -73.20 -15.97 -0.75
CA ILE A 510 -73.97 -16.26 -1.96
C ILE A 510 -75.44 -16.42 -1.56
N SER A 511 -76.25 -15.43 -1.87
CA SER A 511 -77.71 -15.50 -1.73
C SER A 511 -78.27 -16.43 -2.81
N GLY A 512 -78.42 -17.71 -2.48
CA GLY A 512 -79.10 -18.67 -3.35
C GLY A 512 -80.58 -18.31 -3.50
N ALA A 513 -81.03 -18.09 -4.73
CA ALA A 513 -82.45 -17.94 -5.04
C ALA A 513 -83.10 -19.32 -5.03
N ALA A 514 -83.68 -19.72 -3.90
CA ALA A 514 -84.59 -20.84 -3.84
C ALA A 514 -85.92 -20.42 -4.49
N ALA A 515 -86.21 -20.98 -5.66
CA ALA A 515 -87.56 -20.92 -6.23
C ALA A 515 -88.46 -21.80 -5.37
N ALA A 516 -89.44 -21.20 -4.70
CA ALA A 516 -90.52 -21.94 -4.07
C ALA A 516 -91.52 -22.37 -5.16
N THR A 517 -91.49 -23.65 -5.50
CA THR A 517 -92.62 -24.35 -6.11
C THR A 517 -93.23 -25.22 -5.03
N ASP A 518 -94.46 -24.94 -4.62
CA ASP A 518 -95.36 -25.90 -3.97
C ASP A 518 -96.82 -25.47 -4.21
N GLU A 519 -97.57 -26.41 -4.78
CA GLU A 519 -99.01 -26.70 -4.70
C GLU A 519 -100.07 -25.56 -4.68
N GLU A 520 -100.79 -25.41 -5.81
CA GLU A 520 -102.19 -25.86 -5.96
C GLU A 520 -102.52 -26.16 -7.44
#